data_AF-R5BMI0-F1
#
_entry.id   AF-R5BMI0-F1
#
_cell.length_a   1.000
_cell.length_b   1.000
_cell.length_c   1.000
_cell.angle_alpha   90.00
_cell.angle_beta   90.00
_cell.angle_gamma   90.00
#
_symmetry.space_group_name_H-M   'P 1'
#
loop_
_entity.id
_entity.type
_entity.pdbx_description
1 polymer ?
#
loop_
_entity_poly.entity_id
_entity_poly.type
_entity_poly.pdbx_seq_one_letter_code
_entity_poly.pdbx_strand_id
1 'polypeptide(L)'
;MRSKNKVFKTEAFSAGLIALLGVTEPAVFGVTLRLKRPMVCACVAGGLGGALAGFFKVSAPSFAIPAVTTLPVFMGPSFMWYLTALGIAFGLSFVLTLVVGFHDIEA
;
A
#
# COMPACT_ATOMS: atom_id res chain seq x y z
N MET A 1 7.14 8.57 -7.53
CA MET A 1 6.71 9.36 -8.71
C MET A 1 7.07 10.85 -8.62
N ARG A 2 6.84 11.54 -7.49
CA ARG A 2 7.23 12.96 -7.33
C ARG A 2 8.71 13.22 -6.96
N SER A 3 9.51 12.18 -6.73
CA SER A 3 10.91 12.38 -6.33
C SER A 3 11.75 13.01 -7.45
N LYS A 4 12.54 14.04 -7.13
CA LYS A 4 13.49 14.71 -8.03
C LYS A 4 14.74 13.87 -8.28
N ASN A 5 15.09 12.96 -7.38
CA ASN A 5 16.24 12.07 -7.52
C ASN A 5 15.88 10.87 -8.42
N LYS A 6 16.53 10.79 -9.60
CA LYS A 6 16.29 9.71 -10.58
C LYS A 6 16.64 8.33 -10.04
N VAL A 7 17.70 8.20 -9.24
CA VAL A 7 18.12 6.92 -8.65
C VAL A 7 17.05 6.47 -7.65
N PHE A 8 16.66 7.36 -6.73
CA PHE A 8 15.64 7.04 -5.73
C PHE A 8 14.29 6.70 -6.36
N LYS A 9 13.92 7.34 -7.47
CA LYS A 9 12.69 7.02 -8.20
C LYS A 9 12.70 5.59 -8.77
N THR A 10 13.83 5.14 -9.30
CA THR A 10 13.99 3.78 -9.83
C THR A 10 13.98 2.74 -8.71
N GLU A 11 14.68 3.01 -7.61
CA GLU A 11 14.67 2.15 -6.41
C GLU A 11 13.24 2.02 -5.84
N ALA A 12 12.53 3.13 -5.71
CA ALA A 12 11.15 3.14 -5.24
C ALA A 12 10.19 2.35 -6.14
N PHE A 13 10.44 2.35 -7.45
CA PHE A 13 9.64 1.58 -8.40
C PHE A 13 9.93 0.09 -8.29
N SER A 14 11.20 -0.30 -8.26
CA SER A 14 11.63 -1.69 -8.12
C SER A 14 11.15 -2.30 -6.80
N ALA A 15 11.39 -1.59 -5.68
CA ALA A 15 10.93 -2.01 -4.36
C ALA A 15 9.40 -2.10 -4.28
N GLY A 16 8.67 -1.17 -4.91
CA GLY A 16 7.21 -1.22 -5.01
C GLY A 16 6.70 -2.46 -5.76
N LEU A 17 7.38 -2.85 -6.84
CA LEU A 17 7.02 -4.05 -7.60
C LEU A 17 7.20 -5.32 -6.77
N ILE A 18 8.31 -5.41 -6.04
CA ILE A 18 8.63 -6.53 -5.13
C ILE A 18 7.62 -6.59 -3.97
N ALA A 19 7.16 -5.44 -3.48
CA ALA A 19 6.11 -5.37 -2.47
C ALA A 19 4.76 -5.91 -2.96
N LEU A 20 4.42 -5.74 -4.24
CA LEU A 20 3.20 -6.34 -4.82
C LEU A 20 3.27 -7.87 -4.88
N LEU A 21 4.48 -8.43 -4.97
CA LEU A 21 4.73 -9.88 -4.92
C LEU A 21 4.71 -10.43 -3.48
N GLY A 22 4.52 -9.57 -2.47
CA GLY A 22 4.41 -9.94 -1.06
C GLY A 22 5.66 -9.70 -0.22
N VAL A 23 6.75 -9.21 -0.82
CA VAL A 23 7.99 -8.90 -0.12
C VAL A 23 8.06 -7.40 0.17
N THR A 24 7.60 -7.01 1.36
CA THR A 24 7.38 -5.60 1.71
C THR A 24 8.58 -4.91 2.35
N GLU A 25 9.56 -5.67 2.86
CA GLU A 25 10.77 -5.14 3.50
C GLU A 25 11.51 -4.07 2.68
N PRO A 26 11.85 -4.27 1.39
CA PRO A 26 12.58 -3.26 0.62
C PRO A 26 11.76 -1.98 0.39
N ALA A 27 10.44 -2.07 0.29
CA ALA A 27 9.58 -0.90 0.11
C ALA A 27 9.37 -0.12 1.41
N VAL A 28 9.23 -0.83 2.53
CA VAL A 28 9.04 -0.21 3.84
C VAL A 28 10.33 0.44 4.30
N PHE A 29 11.43 -0.31 4.38
CA PHE A 29 12.71 0.17 4.90
C PHE A 29 13.50 0.99 3.88
N GLY A 30 13.47 0.61 2.61
CA GLY A 30 14.24 1.28 1.55
C GLY A 30 13.61 2.57 1.03
N VAL A 31 12.30 2.75 1.16
CA VAL A 31 11.56 3.86 0.52
C VAL A 31 10.72 4.63 1.53
N THR A 32 9.65 4.03 2.05
CA THR A 32 8.63 4.79 2.80
C THR A 32 9.09 5.26 4.18
N LEU A 33 9.87 4.45 4.92
CA LEU A 33 10.48 4.85 6.20
C LEU A 33 11.45 6.01 6.06
N ARG A 34 12.22 6.06 4.96
CA ARG A 34 13.18 7.15 4.71
C ARG A 34 12.49 8.50 4.60
N LEU A 35 11.28 8.53 4.04
CA LEU A 35 10.52 9.77 3.86
C LEU A 35 9.60 10.10 5.04
N LYS A 36 9.40 9.19 6.00
CA LYS A 36 8.55 9.27 7.22
C LYS A 36 7.09 9.70 7.02
N ARG A 37 6.82 10.84 6.38
CA ARG A 37 5.48 11.36 6.06
C ARG A 37 4.67 10.39 5.18
N PRO A 38 5.22 9.80 4.10
CA PRO A 38 4.48 8.83 3.29
C PRO A 38 4.14 7.55 4.07
N MET A 39 5.00 7.14 5.00
CA MET A 39 4.72 5.98 5.86
C MET A 39 3.49 6.21 6.73
N VAL A 40 3.41 7.36 7.42
CA VAL A 40 2.25 7.69 8.26
C VAL A 40 0.97 7.78 7.41
N CYS A 41 1.04 8.38 6.23
CA CYS A 41 -0.10 8.43 5.30
C CYS A 41 -0.56 7.02 4.89
N ALA A 42 0.38 6.12 4.58
CA ALA A 42 0.08 4.75 4.22
C ALA A 42 -0.53 3.95 5.39
N CYS A 43 -0.03 4.15 6.62
CA CYS A 43 -0.60 3.52 7.82
C CYS A 43 -2.04 3.97 8.09
N VAL A 44 -2.31 5.28 8.00
CA VAL A 44 -3.67 5.82 8.21
C VAL A 44 -4.62 5.31 7.14
N ALA A 45 -4.21 5.34 5.87
CA ALA A 45 -5.03 4.84 4.78
C ALA A 45 -5.26 3.32 4.85
N GLY A 46 -4.24 2.55 5.22
CA GLY A 46 -4.34 1.12 5.45
C GLY A 46 -5.27 0.77 6.61
N GLY A 47 -5.21 1.52 7.71
CA GLY A 47 -6.12 1.38 8.85
C GLY A 47 -7.58 1.63 8.46
N LEU A 48 -7.84 2.68 7.67
CA LEU A 48 -9.19 2.99 7.18
C LEU A 48 -9.72 1.92 6.21
N GLY A 49 -8.87 1.45 5.29
CA GLY A 49 -9.25 0.34 4.39
C GLY A 49 -9.52 -0.96 5.15
N GLY A 50 -8.70 -1.28 6.15
CA GLY A 50 -8.91 -2.44 7.03
C GLY A 50 -10.20 -2.33 7.85
N ALA A 51 -10.49 -1.14 8.39
CA ALA A 51 -11.72 -0.89 9.13
C ALA A 51 -12.97 -1.08 8.24
N LEU A 52 -12.93 -0.62 6.99
CA LEU A 52 -14.00 -0.87 6.02
C LEU A 52 -14.16 -2.36 5.70
N ALA A 53 -13.05 -3.05 5.41
CA ALA A 53 -13.10 -4.50 5.15
C ALA A 53 -13.68 -5.29 6.34
N GLY A 54 -13.32 -4.91 7.57
CA GLY A 54 -13.87 -5.49 8.80
C GLY A 54 -15.35 -5.17 8.98
N PHE A 55 -15.79 -3.95 8.69
CA PHE A 55 -17.19 -3.53 8.79
C PHE A 55 -18.09 -4.33 7.83
N PHE A 56 -17.63 -4.55 6.60
CA PHE A 56 -18.35 -5.36 5.59
C PHE A 56 -18.18 -6.88 5.77
N LYS A 57 -17.56 -7.34 6.87
CA LYS A 57 -17.30 -8.76 7.15
C LYS A 57 -16.62 -9.47 5.98
N VAL A 58 -15.59 -8.85 5.41
CA VAL A 58 -14.74 -9.52 4.43
C VAL A 58 -14.02 -10.67 5.14
N SER A 59 -14.27 -11.89 4.68
CA SER A 59 -13.66 -13.10 5.23
C SER A 59 -12.84 -13.79 4.16
N ALA A 60 -11.63 -14.20 4.52
CA ALA A 60 -10.86 -15.15 3.74
C ALA A 60 -11.15 -16.58 4.24
N PRO A 61 -11.33 -17.56 3.35
CA PRO A 61 -11.45 -18.97 3.70
C PRO A 61 -10.13 -19.57 4.19
N SER A 62 -8.99 -18.92 3.92
CA SER A 62 -7.67 -19.35 4.34
C SER A 62 -6.74 -18.15 4.58
N PHE A 63 -5.73 -18.34 5.42
CA PHE A 63 -4.67 -17.35 5.62
C PHE A 63 -3.80 -17.27 4.37
N ALA A 64 -3.50 -16.05 3.91
CA ALA A 64 -2.63 -15.81 2.78
C ALA A 64 -1.68 -14.66 3.08
N ILE A 65 -0.46 -14.77 2.55
CA ILE A 65 0.54 -13.71 2.64
C ILE A 65 0.02 -12.51 1.84
N PRO A 66 0.05 -11.28 2.36
CA PRO A 66 -0.45 -10.11 1.65
C PRO A 66 0.37 -9.87 0.37
N ALA A 67 -0.16 -10.31 -0.76
CA ALA A 67 0.39 -10.13 -2.10
C ALA A 67 -0.74 -10.02 -3.12
N VAL A 68 -0.50 -9.36 -4.25
CA VAL A 68 -1.50 -9.25 -5.33
C VAL A 68 -1.93 -10.63 -5.83
N THR A 69 -1.01 -11.60 -5.81
CA THR A 69 -1.25 -13.00 -6.18
C THR A 69 -2.24 -13.73 -5.27
N THR A 70 -2.53 -13.20 -4.08
CA THR A 70 -3.44 -13.81 -3.10
C THR A 70 -4.87 -13.28 -3.16
N LEU A 71 -5.16 -12.35 -4.08
CA LEU A 71 -6.54 -11.90 -4.36
C LEU A 71 -7.55 -13.04 -4.54
N PRO A 72 -7.22 -14.15 -5.26
CA PRO A 72 -8.15 -15.26 -5.45
C PRO A 72 -8.58 -15.95 -4.15
N VAL A 73 -7.79 -15.86 -3.08
CA VAL A 73 -8.17 -16.43 -1.77
C VAL A 73 -9.41 -15.73 -1.23
N PHE A 74 -9.62 -14.46 -1.54
CA PHE A 74 -10.79 -13.69 -1.13
C PHE A 74 -11.98 -13.84 -2.10
N MET A 75 -11.90 -14.68 -3.14
CA MET A 75 -13.01 -14.94 -4.06
C MET A 75 -14.18 -15.59 -3.31
N GLY A 76 -15.19 -14.78 -3.04
CA GLY A 76 -16.39 -15.14 -2.34
C GLY A 76 -17.42 -14.00 -2.38
N PRO A 77 -18.52 -14.11 -1.62
CA PRO A 77 -19.61 -13.13 -1.64
C PRO A 77 -19.15 -11.70 -1.28
N SER A 78 -18.13 -11.59 -0.43
CA SER A 78 -17.58 -10.32 0.05
C SER A 78 -16.40 -9.80 -0.78
N PHE A 79 -16.07 -10.44 -1.92
CA PHE A 79 -14.90 -10.07 -2.74
C PHE A 79 -14.99 -8.65 -3.29
N MET A 80 -16.19 -8.19 -3.66
CA MET A 80 -16.38 -6.81 -4.12
C MET A 80 -16.10 -5.78 -3.01
N TRP A 81 -16.51 -6.08 -1.77
CA TRP A 81 -16.19 -5.25 -0.62
C TRP A 81 -14.70 -5.25 -0.29
N TYR A 82 -14.01 -6.38 -0.48
CA TYR A 82 -12.56 -6.44 -0.37
C TYR A 82 -11.85 -5.55 -1.41
N LEU A 83 -12.26 -5.63 -2.68
CA LEU A 83 -11.74 -4.79 -3.76
C LEU A 83 -11.95 -3.30 -3.51
N THR A 84 -13.14 -2.91 -3.04
CA THR A 84 -13.41 -1.51 -2.69
C THR A 84 -12.57 -1.04 -1.51
N ALA A 85 -12.43 -1.84 -0.45
CA ALA A 85 -11.57 -1.54 0.69
C ALA A 85 -10.09 -1.40 0.29
N LEU A 86 -9.60 -2.30 -0.57
CA LEU A 86 -8.24 -2.24 -1.12
C LEU A 86 -8.04 -0.97 -1.97
N GLY A 87 -9.02 -0.67 -2.83
CA GLY A 87 -9.02 0.53 -3.67
C GLY A 87 -9.04 1.81 -2.84
N ILE A 88 -9.83 1.85 -1.76
CA ILE A 88 -9.87 2.98 -0.83
C ILE A 88 -8.54 3.10 -0.08
N ALA A 89 -7.98 2.01 0.45
CA ALA A 89 -6.67 2.05 1.13
C ALA A 89 -5.57 2.60 0.21
N PHE A 90 -5.49 2.08 -1.02
CA PHE A 90 -4.48 2.48 -1.99
C PHE A 90 -4.70 3.93 -2.48
N GLY A 91 -5.94 4.25 -2.85
CA GLY A 91 -6.32 5.58 -3.34
C GLY A 91 -6.16 6.65 -2.27
N LEU A 92 -6.59 6.38 -1.04
CA LEU A 92 -6.46 7.30 0.07
C LEU A 92 -4.99 7.50 0.47
N SER A 93 -4.18 6.44 0.47
CA SER A 93 -2.73 6.54 0.69
C SER A 93 -2.08 7.42 -0.37
N PHE A 94 -2.46 7.25 -1.63
CA PHE A 94 -1.96 8.06 -2.75
C PHE A 94 -2.35 9.53 -2.61
N VAL A 95 -3.63 9.82 -2.36
CA VAL A 95 -4.13 11.19 -2.20
C VAL A 95 -3.51 11.87 -0.98
N LEU A 96 -3.48 11.21 0.19
CA LEU A 96 -2.85 11.75 1.39
C LEU A 96 -1.37 12.04 1.17
N THR A 97 -0.64 11.13 0.54
CA THR A 97 0.78 11.32 0.22
C THR A 97 1.00 12.51 -0.75
N LEU A 98 0.07 12.74 -1.68
CA LEU A 98 0.12 13.88 -2.58
C LEU A 98 -0.18 15.22 -1.89
N VAL A 99 -1.18 15.24 -1.00
CA VAL A 99 -1.64 16.45 -0.28
C VAL A 99 -0.65 16.86 0.80
N VAL A 100 -0.20 15.92 1.63
CA VAL A 100 0.78 16.21 2.70
C VAL A 100 2.14 16.58 2.09
N GLY A 101 2.47 15.99 0.94
CA GLY A 101 3.78 16.13 0.32
C GLY A 101 4.89 15.54 1.20
N PHE A 102 6.05 15.34 0.59
CA PHE A 102 7.20 14.81 1.30
C PHE A 102 8.44 15.65 0.98
N HIS A 103 9.32 15.78 1.97
CA HIS A 103 10.67 16.27 1.72
C HIS A 103 11.38 15.21 0.89
N ASP A 104 11.76 15.60 -0.31
CA ASP A 104 12.50 14.73 -1.20
C ASP A 104 13.87 14.45 -0.62
N ILE A 105 14.41 13.28 -0.91
CA ILE A 105 15.78 12.96 -0.54
C ILE A 105 16.68 13.73 -1.52
N GLU A 106 17.50 14.64 -0.99
CA GLU A 106 18.50 15.37 -1.78
C GLU A 106 19.41 14.41 -2.54
N ALA A 107 19.83 14.82 -3.74
CA ALA A 107 20.58 14.00 -4.67
C ALA A 107 21.99 13.69 -4.17
#